data_AF-A0A1X2HXM1-F1
#
_entry.id   AF-A0A1X2HXM1-F1
#
_cell.length_a   1.000
_cell.length_b   1.000
_cell.length_c   1.000
_cell.angle_alpha   90.00
_cell.angle_beta   90.00
_cell.angle_gamma   90.00
#
_symmetry.space_group_name_H-M   'P 1'
#
loop_
_entity.id
_entity.type
_entity.pdbx_description
1 polymer ?
#
loop_
_entity_poly.entity_id
_entity_poly.type
_entity_poly.pdbx_seq_one_letter_code
_entity_poly.pdbx_strand_id
1 'polypeptide(L)'
;DIVRRITNYLPVYHAFLEKLKMEGYEIVGYARKSSGPEDSDTRARLLQSMIDKLKERSLTSKVFVSTSSSASQLFSERDILKDSEVLQKLVGGEGTTHDLISYLGTTEKVICLISLDFAGLSTNSTDVRNLIR
;
A
#
# COMPACT_ATOMS: atom_id res chain seq x y z
N ASP A 1 -26.69 0.50 16.72
CA ASP A 1 -25.69 0.30 17.78
C ASP A 1 -24.28 0.42 17.19
N ILE A 2 -23.49 1.36 17.71
CA ILE A 2 -22.12 1.65 17.26
C ILE A 2 -21.13 0.57 17.69
N VAL A 3 -21.35 -0.06 18.85
CA VAL A 3 -20.45 -1.07 19.42
C VAL A 3 -20.35 -2.26 18.47
N ARG A 4 -21.50 -2.76 18.00
CA ARG A 4 -21.57 -3.87 17.04
C ARG A 4 -20.85 -3.56 15.72
N ARG A 5 -20.92 -2.32 15.23
CA ARG A 5 -20.24 -1.92 13.99
C ARG A 5 -18.73 -1.94 14.15
N ILE A 6 -18.22 -1.51 15.30
CA ILE A 6 -16.77 -1.50 15.60
C ILE A 6 -16.26 -2.93 15.78
N THR A 7 -16.94 -3.74 16.60
CA THR A 7 -16.48 -5.12 16.91
C THR A 7 -16.54 -6.04 15.69
N ASN A 8 -17.52 -5.83 14.79
CA ASN A 8 -17.71 -6.70 13.64
C ASN A 8 -17.04 -6.19 12.37
N TYR A 9 -16.42 -5.00 12.39
CA TYR A 9 -15.80 -4.43 11.18
C TYR A 9 -14.74 -5.37 10.61
N LEU A 10 -13.79 -5.84 11.44
CA LEU A 10 -12.67 -6.63 10.95
C LEU A 10 -13.12 -8.00 10.40
N PRO A 11 -13.97 -8.79 11.08
CA PRO A 11 -14.51 -10.02 10.51
C PRO A 11 -15.27 -9.80 9.18
N VAL A 12 -16.12 -8.77 9.10
CA VAL A 12 -16.88 -8.45 7.88
C VAL A 12 -15.94 -8.04 6.75
N TYR A 13 -14.92 -7.24 7.06
CA TYR A 13 -13.92 -6.82 6.09
C TYR A 13 -13.08 -7.99 5.57
N HIS A 14 -12.64 -8.90 6.45
CA HIS A 14 -11.95 -10.13 6.04
C HIS A 14 -12.84 -11.00 5.14
N ALA A 15 -14.11 -11.21 5.51
CA ALA A 15 -15.03 -11.99 4.68
C ALA A 15 -15.22 -11.38 3.28
N PHE A 16 -15.25 -10.05 3.18
CA PHE A 16 -15.29 -9.36 1.89
C PHE A 16 -14.02 -9.61 1.06
N LEU A 17 -12.83 -9.51 1.65
CA LEU A 17 -11.57 -9.72 0.95
C LEU A 17 -11.38 -11.18 0.53
N GLU A 18 -11.78 -12.14 1.35
CA GLU A 18 -11.76 -13.56 0.99
C GLU A 18 -12.74 -13.86 -0.16
N LYS A 19 -13.91 -13.18 -0.21
CA LYS A 19 -14.80 -13.26 -1.37
C LYS A 19 -14.13 -12.79 -2.65
N LEU A 20 -13.42 -11.66 -2.62
CA LEU A 20 -12.66 -11.16 -3.77
C LEU A 20 -11.59 -12.17 -4.21
N LYS A 21 -10.87 -12.78 -3.26
CA LYS A 21 -9.89 -13.83 -3.60
C LYS A 21 -10.54 -15.05 -4.27
N MET A 22 -11.70 -15.50 -3.78
CA MET A 22 -12.47 -16.59 -4.40
C MET A 22 -12.94 -16.22 -5.83
N GLU A 23 -13.18 -14.94 -6.10
CA GLU A 23 -13.51 -14.41 -7.43
C GLU A 23 -12.27 -14.22 -8.33
N GLY A 24 -11.08 -14.58 -7.85
CA GLY A 24 -9.82 -14.55 -8.60
C GLY A 24 -9.02 -13.25 -8.46
N TYR A 25 -9.43 -12.33 -7.60
CA TYR A 25 -8.67 -11.10 -7.35
C TYR A 25 -7.44 -11.39 -6.49
N GLU A 26 -6.31 -10.78 -6.86
CA GLU A 26 -5.16 -10.67 -5.97
C GLU A 26 -5.26 -9.39 -5.14
N ILE A 27 -5.14 -9.53 -3.82
CA ILE A 27 -5.20 -8.41 -2.88
C ILE A 27 -3.78 -7.88 -2.66
N VAL A 28 -3.51 -6.68 -3.18
CA VAL A 28 -2.19 -6.03 -3.12
C VAL A 28 -2.25 -4.83 -2.19
N GLY A 29 -1.29 -4.72 -1.27
CA GLY A 29 -1.12 -3.59 -0.39
C GLY A 29 -0.17 -2.55 -0.96
N TYR A 30 -0.46 -1.27 -0.71
CA TYR A 30 0.46 -0.17 -0.94
C TYR A 30 0.50 0.74 0.28
N ALA A 31 1.68 1.00 0.82
CA ALA A 31 1.87 1.93 1.93
C ALA A 31 2.70 3.13 1.49
N ARG A 32 2.22 4.36 1.75
CA ARG A 32 2.97 5.59 1.44
C ARG A 32 3.16 6.44 2.68
N LYS A 33 4.38 6.94 2.87
CA LYS A 33 4.66 8.05 3.80
C LYS A 33 4.98 9.33 3.03
N SER A 34 4.34 10.41 3.48
CA SER A 34 4.76 11.77 3.09
C SER A 34 6.12 12.10 3.68
N SER A 35 6.88 12.95 2.99
CA SER A 35 8.09 13.55 3.54
C SER A 35 7.78 14.29 4.84
N GLY A 36 8.66 14.13 5.80
CA GLY A 36 8.54 14.67 7.15
C GLY A 36 9.89 14.68 7.87
N PRO A 37 9.95 15.30 9.06
CA PRO A 37 11.19 15.53 9.80
C PRO A 37 11.69 14.30 10.57
N GLU A 38 10.97 13.18 10.53
CA GLU A 38 11.38 11.96 11.21
C GLU A 38 12.66 11.36 10.63
N ASP A 39 13.49 10.76 11.49
CA ASP A 39 14.67 10.01 11.09
C ASP A 39 14.32 8.69 10.37
N SER A 40 15.36 8.06 9.78
CA SER A 40 15.23 6.82 8.99
C SER A 40 14.67 5.65 9.82
N ASP A 41 15.07 5.51 11.08
CA ASP A 41 14.60 4.44 11.98
C ASP A 41 13.12 4.59 12.33
N THR A 42 12.72 5.80 12.71
CA THR A 42 11.32 6.14 12.99
C THR A 42 10.47 5.93 11.75
N ARG A 43 10.95 6.37 10.58
CA ARG A 43 10.26 6.15 9.31
C ARG A 43 10.11 4.67 8.97
N ALA A 44 11.18 3.88 9.11
CA ALA A 44 11.14 2.44 8.87
C ALA A 44 10.14 1.75 9.81
N ARG A 45 10.14 2.07 11.10
CA ARG A 45 9.18 1.52 12.08
C ARG A 45 7.73 1.87 11.73
N LEU A 46 7.47 3.09 11.29
CA LEU A 46 6.13 3.51 10.88
C LEU A 46 5.67 2.76 9.63
N LEU A 47 6.53 2.65 8.61
CA LEU A 47 6.23 1.90 7.39
C LEU A 47 6.05 0.41 7.69
N GLN A 48 6.88 -0.18 8.55
CA GLN A 48 6.71 -1.57 8.98
C GLN A 48 5.32 -1.78 9.60
N SER A 49 4.88 -0.89 10.51
CA SER A 49 3.52 -0.97 11.06
C SER A 49 2.42 -0.88 10.00
N MET A 50 2.65 -0.13 8.92
CA MET A 50 1.71 -0.07 7.79
C MET A 50 1.71 -1.37 6.98
N ILE A 51 2.88 -1.97 6.72
CA ILE A 51 3.02 -3.28 6.08
C ILE A 51 2.30 -4.34 6.90
N ASP A 52 2.55 -4.40 8.21
CA ASP A 52 1.95 -5.39 9.10
C ASP A 52 0.43 -5.25 9.10
N LYS A 53 -0.10 -4.01 9.17
CA LYS A 53 -1.55 -3.77 9.08
C LYS A 53 -2.16 -4.18 7.74
N LEU A 54 -1.47 -3.96 6.62
CA LEU A 54 -1.92 -4.41 5.30
C LEU A 54 -2.02 -5.95 5.26
N LYS A 55 -1.02 -6.65 5.82
CA LYS A 55 -1.03 -8.11 5.88
C LYS A 55 -2.10 -8.64 6.83
N GLU A 56 -2.13 -8.15 8.05
CA GLU A 56 -2.99 -8.68 9.12
C GLU A 56 -4.47 -8.31 8.94
N ARG A 57 -4.76 -7.07 8.50
CA ARG A 57 -6.14 -6.57 8.41
C ARG A 57 -6.71 -6.61 7.00
N SER A 58 -5.84 -6.53 6.00
CA SER A 58 -6.24 -6.48 4.60
C SER A 58 -5.84 -7.73 3.83
N LEU A 59 -5.28 -8.74 4.50
CA LEU A 59 -4.98 -10.07 3.95
C LEU A 59 -4.22 -10.02 2.62
N THR A 60 -3.36 -9.00 2.46
CA THR A 60 -2.62 -8.72 1.23
C THR A 60 -1.56 -9.78 0.97
N SER A 61 -1.46 -10.28 -0.27
CA SER A 61 -0.41 -11.22 -0.69
C SER A 61 0.94 -10.52 -0.90
N LYS A 62 0.90 -9.26 -1.34
CA LYS A 62 2.06 -8.44 -1.67
C LYS A 62 1.88 -7.06 -1.08
N VAL A 63 2.96 -6.44 -0.61
CA VAL A 63 2.94 -5.06 -0.10
C VAL A 63 4.06 -4.26 -0.72
N PHE A 64 3.73 -3.22 -1.47
CA PHE A 64 4.70 -2.26 -2.00
C PHE A 64 4.69 -0.98 -1.17
N VAL A 65 5.81 -0.26 -1.15
CA VAL A 65 5.97 0.90 -0.28
C VAL A 65 6.51 2.12 -1.01
N SER A 66 6.12 3.28 -0.55
CA SER A 66 6.76 4.56 -0.86
C SER A 66 7.23 5.18 0.44
N THR A 67 8.55 5.31 0.59
CA THR A 67 9.15 5.70 1.86
C THR A 67 9.00 7.19 2.11
N SER A 68 9.05 8.00 1.05
CA SER A 68 8.94 9.45 1.14
C SER A 68 8.54 10.04 -0.21
N SER A 69 7.26 10.38 -0.35
CA SER A 69 6.75 11.09 -1.53
C SER A 69 5.58 12.01 -1.19
N SER A 70 5.41 13.09 -1.94
CA SER A 70 4.19 13.91 -1.83
C SER A 70 2.97 13.15 -2.34
N ALA A 71 1.79 13.43 -1.78
CA ALA A 71 0.54 12.86 -2.28
C ALA A 71 0.21 13.31 -3.71
N SER A 72 0.70 14.48 -4.13
CA SER A 72 0.49 15.02 -5.49
C SER A 72 1.55 14.58 -6.49
N GLN A 73 2.64 13.97 -6.02
CA GLN A 73 3.76 13.51 -6.84
C GLN A 73 3.33 12.34 -7.71
N LEU A 74 3.76 12.36 -8.98
CA LEU A 74 3.44 11.32 -9.95
C LEU A 74 3.99 9.98 -9.47
N PHE A 75 3.28 8.87 -9.69
CA PHE A 75 3.74 7.54 -9.28
C PHE A 75 5.12 7.20 -9.87
N SER A 76 5.37 7.59 -11.12
CA SER A 76 6.66 7.43 -11.80
C SER A 76 7.79 8.26 -11.19
N GLU A 77 7.46 9.25 -10.36
CA GLU A 77 8.44 10.12 -9.70
C GLU A 77 8.67 9.71 -8.25
N ARG A 78 7.86 8.81 -7.68
CA ARG A 78 7.97 8.42 -6.27
C ARG A 78 9.15 7.48 -6.08
N ASP A 79 9.98 7.78 -5.08
CA ASP A 79 11.10 6.92 -4.66
C ASP A 79 12.14 6.64 -5.78
N ILE A 80 12.31 7.57 -6.75
CA ILE A 80 13.35 7.47 -7.81
C ILE A 80 14.73 7.28 -7.18
N LEU A 81 15.04 8.08 -6.15
CA LEU A 81 16.19 7.86 -5.31
C LEU A 81 15.77 6.83 -4.27
N LYS A 82 16.18 5.57 -4.46
CA LYS A 82 15.95 4.51 -3.47
C LYS A 82 16.58 4.96 -2.15
N ASP A 83 15.76 5.30 -1.18
CA ASP A 83 16.19 5.42 0.21
C ASP A 83 16.52 4.00 0.70
N SER A 84 17.73 3.55 0.36
CA SER A 84 18.18 2.18 0.56
C SER A 84 18.20 1.84 2.03
N GLU A 85 18.46 2.82 2.90
CA GLU A 85 18.54 2.60 4.34
C GLU A 85 17.17 2.23 4.93
N VAL A 86 16.12 3.01 4.64
CA VAL A 86 14.77 2.71 5.13
C VAL A 86 14.27 1.40 4.52
N LEU A 87 14.43 1.22 3.21
CA LEU A 87 13.96 0.01 2.51
C LEU A 87 14.64 -1.27 3.03
N GLN A 88 15.94 -1.24 3.33
CA GLN A 88 16.67 -2.39 3.87
C GLN A 88 16.20 -2.83 5.25
N LYS A 89 15.60 -1.92 6.04
CA LYS A 89 15.06 -2.22 7.37
C LYS A 89 13.67 -2.84 7.33
N LEU A 90 12.96 -2.77 6.20
CA LEU A 90 11.60 -3.27 6.08
C LEU A 90 11.58 -4.79 5.84
N VAL A 91 10.71 -5.49 6.57
CA VAL A 91 10.50 -6.93 6.42
C VAL A 91 9.16 -7.18 5.74
N GLY A 92 9.24 -7.90 4.62
CA GLY A 92 8.08 -8.37 3.89
C GLY A 92 7.35 -7.27 3.08
N GLY A 93 8.06 -6.19 2.75
CA GLY A 93 7.74 -5.37 1.58
C GLY A 93 8.31 -6.02 0.31
N GLU A 94 7.57 -5.94 -0.78
CA GLU A 94 7.90 -6.50 -2.10
C GLU A 94 8.66 -5.50 -2.98
N GLY A 95 8.79 -4.25 -2.55
CA GLY A 95 9.53 -3.22 -3.26
C GLY A 95 8.91 -1.84 -3.14
N THR A 96 9.35 -0.95 -4.02
CA THR A 96 9.00 0.46 -4.12
C THR A 96 7.73 0.71 -4.93
N THR A 97 7.33 1.97 -5.09
CA THR A 97 6.29 2.38 -6.06
C THR A 97 6.61 1.90 -7.49
N HIS A 98 7.88 1.89 -7.89
CA HIS A 98 8.27 1.42 -9.23
C HIS A 98 8.08 -0.08 -9.39
N ASP A 99 8.37 -0.86 -8.35
CA ASP A 99 8.15 -2.30 -8.35
C ASP A 99 6.65 -2.62 -8.41
N LEU A 100 5.79 -1.82 -7.75
CA LEU A 100 4.34 -1.90 -7.92
C LEU A 100 3.93 -1.65 -9.38
N ILE A 101 4.40 -0.56 -9.99
CA ILE A 101 4.05 -0.23 -11.39
C ILE A 101 4.49 -1.37 -12.33
N SER A 102 5.71 -1.87 -12.17
CA SER A 102 6.21 -2.99 -12.97
C SER A 102 5.36 -4.25 -12.76
N TYR A 103 4.94 -4.52 -11.53
CA TYR A 103 4.10 -5.66 -11.22
C TYR A 103 2.70 -5.51 -11.84
N LEU A 104 2.09 -4.34 -11.72
CA LEU A 104 0.80 -4.04 -12.35
C LEU A 104 0.84 -4.17 -13.88
N GLY A 105 1.96 -3.76 -14.51
CA GLY A 105 2.13 -3.86 -15.96
C GLY A 105 2.48 -5.25 -16.49
N THR A 106 2.78 -6.22 -15.63
CA THR A 106 3.21 -7.58 -16.03
C THR A 106 2.29 -8.70 -15.54
N THR A 107 1.50 -8.44 -14.51
CA THR A 107 0.58 -9.44 -13.94
C THR A 107 -0.64 -9.65 -14.84
N GLU A 108 -1.04 -10.91 -15.00
CA GLU A 108 -2.29 -11.28 -15.69
C GLU A 108 -3.50 -11.32 -14.73
N LYS A 109 -3.25 -11.18 -13.42
CA LYS A 109 -4.30 -11.26 -12.41
C LYS A 109 -5.03 -9.93 -12.26
N VAL A 110 -6.33 -10.00 -12.00
CA VAL A 110 -7.11 -8.83 -11.61
C VAL A 110 -6.73 -8.44 -10.18
N ILE A 111 -6.42 -7.16 -9.95
CA ILE A 111 -5.89 -6.69 -8.67
C ILE A 111 -6.92 -5.85 -7.91
N CYS A 112 -7.04 -6.11 -6.61
CA CYS A 112 -7.64 -5.19 -5.66
C CYS A 112 -6.51 -4.50 -4.88
N LEU A 113 -6.27 -3.22 -5.18
CA LEU A 113 -5.23 -2.43 -4.51
C LEU A 113 -5.77 -1.76 -3.26
N ILE A 114 -5.13 -2.01 -2.12
CA ILE A 114 -5.47 -1.41 -0.82
C ILE A 114 -4.35 -0.45 -0.43
N SER A 115 -4.65 0.85 -0.39
CA SER A 115 -3.71 1.89 0.01
C SER A 115 -3.87 2.22 1.49
N LEU A 116 -2.76 2.23 2.23
CA LEU A 116 -2.66 2.90 3.52
C LEU A 116 -1.79 4.14 3.37
N ASP A 117 -2.39 5.31 3.59
CA ASP A 117 -1.71 6.59 3.64
C ASP A 117 -2.62 7.67 4.27
N PHE A 118 -2.14 8.91 4.34
CA PHE A 118 -2.89 10.03 4.92
C PHE A 118 -3.84 10.74 3.95
N ALA A 119 -3.49 10.85 2.67
CA ALA A 119 -4.17 11.65 1.65
C ALA A 119 -4.84 10.80 0.54
N GLY A 120 -4.99 9.49 0.77
CA GLY A 120 -5.38 8.53 -0.26
C GLY A 120 -4.25 8.22 -1.25
N LEU A 121 -4.50 7.27 -2.16
CA LEU A 121 -3.49 6.72 -3.07
C LEU A 121 -2.65 7.81 -3.79
N SER A 122 -3.33 8.89 -4.21
CA SER A 122 -2.74 10.13 -4.72
C SER A 122 -3.79 11.24 -4.71
N THR A 123 -3.37 12.49 -4.54
CA THR A 123 -4.24 13.66 -4.76
C THR A 123 -4.26 14.08 -6.24
N ASN A 124 -3.40 13.48 -7.09
CA ASN A 124 -3.41 13.70 -8.53
C ASN A 124 -4.35 12.70 -9.21
N SER A 125 -5.61 13.09 -9.43
CA SER A 125 -6.63 12.22 -10.02
C SER A 125 -6.31 11.78 -11.45
N THR A 126 -5.58 12.59 -12.21
CA THR A 126 -5.16 12.23 -13.57
C THR A 126 -4.18 11.07 -13.54
N ASP A 127 -3.23 11.13 -12.62
CA ASP A 127 -2.23 10.08 -12.47
C ASP A 127 -2.82 8.77 -11.90
N VAL A 128 -3.80 8.86 -10.99
CA VAL A 128 -4.59 7.69 -10.56
C VAL A 128 -5.30 7.02 -11.73
N ARG A 129 -5.90 7.80 -12.63
CA ARG A 129 -6.56 7.24 -13.82
C ARG A 129 -5.57 6.58 -14.76
N ASN A 130 -4.36 7.12 -14.90
CA ASN A 130 -3.32 6.55 -15.74
C ASN A 130 -2.78 5.23 -15.16
N LEU A 131 -2.76 5.08 -13.83
CA LEU A 131 -2.34 3.83 -13.17
C LEU A 131 -3.36 2.69 -13.36
N ILE A 132 -4.66 3.02 -13.49
CA ILE A 132 -5.76 2.02 -13.56
C ILE A 132 -6.08 1.62 -15.02
N ARG A 133 -5.57 2.36 -16.00
CA ARG A 133 -5.82 2.13 -17.43
C ARG A 133 -4.74 1.26 -18.05
#